data_AF-A0A920VDD3-F1
#
_entry.id   AF-A0A920VDD3-F1
#
_cell.length_a   1.000
_cell.length_b   1.000
_cell.length_c   1.000
_cell.angle_alpha   90.00
_cell.angle_beta   90.00
_cell.angle_gamma   90.00
#
_symmetry.space_group_name_H-M   'P 1'
#
loop_
_entity.id
_entity.type
_entity.pdbx_description
1 polymer ?
#
loop_
_entity_poly.entity_id
_entity_poly.type
_entity_poly.pdbx_seq_one_letter_code
_entity_poly.pdbx_strand_id
1 'polypeptide(L)'
;MRQWADNGYLRVYRTPGGHRRFLRDDVESFANSPGQAREQGRGDAIEGSALRKIRRNLNRNDVLQQPWYQSVEEEGKVRMRLFGRRLLSLLLQETGPRRRRQELLVEAHLLGREYGTEMSERGVTLKDTIEAFVFFRTMVLDSTNPSSWSRIIEAADRVLVGLADSYEERDPAITTLAS
;
A
#
# COMPACT_ATOMS: atom_id res chain seq x y z
N MET A 1 9.93 15.13 14.44
CA MET A 1 11.13 14.38 14.88
C MET A 1 10.91 12.86 14.88
N ARG A 2 10.11 12.26 15.77
CA ARG A 2 9.89 10.78 15.77
C ARG A 2 9.28 10.26 14.47
N GLN A 3 8.18 10.86 14.02
CA GLN A 3 7.50 10.50 12.77
C GLN A 3 8.40 10.65 11.52
N TRP A 4 9.24 11.68 11.49
CA TRP A 4 10.20 11.90 10.39
C TRP A 4 11.36 10.90 10.38
N ALA A 5 11.77 10.41 11.56
CA ALA A 5 12.73 9.32 11.68
C ALA A 5 12.14 7.96 11.27
N ASP A 6 10.92 7.68 11.70
CA ASP A 6 10.25 6.40 11.42
C ASP A 6 9.96 6.24 9.90
N ASN A 7 9.82 7.36 9.19
CA ASN A 7 9.65 7.40 7.73
C ASN A 7 10.98 7.59 6.96
N GLY A 8 12.13 7.58 7.64
CA GLY A 8 13.47 7.63 7.01
C GLY A 8 13.94 9.02 6.54
N TYR A 9 13.17 10.09 6.80
CA TYR A 9 13.47 11.46 6.38
C TYR A 9 14.56 12.14 7.22
N LEU A 10 14.83 11.62 8.42
CA LEU A 10 15.95 12.02 9.26
C LEU A 10 16.77 10.79 9.62
N ARG A 11 18.09 10.84 9.41
CA ARG A 11 18.99 9.80 9.91
C ARG A 11 18.91 9.73 11.42
N VAL A 12 18.69 8.53 11.93
CA VAL A 12 18.63 8.25 13.36
C VAL A 12 19.71 7.27 13.77
N TYR A 13 20.45 7.67 14.80
CA TYR A 13 21.40 6.82 15.48
C TYR A 13 20.81 6.39 16.81
N ARG A 14 20.91 5.10 17.14
CA ARG A 14 20.50 4.59 18.45
C ARG A 14 21.70 4.58 19.38
N THR A 15 21.55 5.14 20.58
CA THR A 15 22.57 5.00 21.63
C THR A 15 22.48 3.61 22.28
N PRO A 16 23.53 3.16 22.99
CA PRO A 16 23.53 1.86 23.68
C PRO A 16 22.36 1.66 24.67
N GLY A 17 21.76 2.75 25.17
CA GLY A 17 20.55 2.73 26.01
C GLY A 17 19.22 2.85 25.24
N GLY A 18 19.19 2.60 23.93
CA GLY A 18 17.97 2.53 23.12
C GLY A 18 17.34 3.88 22.72
N HIS A 19 17.94 5.01 23.10
CA HIS A 19 17.43 6.34 22.78
C HIS A 19 17.82 6.75 21.35
N ARG A 20 16.91 7.44 20.65
CA ARG A 20 17.14 7.95 19.28
C ARG A 20 17.87 9.30 19.35
N ARG A 21 18.97 9.45 18.61
CA ARG A 21 19.71 10.71 18.42
C ARG A 21 19.71 11.13 16.95
N PHE A 22 19.70 12.44 16.74
CA PHE A 22 19.63 13.11 15.44
C PHE A 22 20.87 13.99 15.26
N LEU A 23 21.45 14.00 14.06
CA LEU A 23 22.51 14.96 13.72
C LEU A 23 21.90 16.35 13.57
N ARG A 24 22.52 17.35 14.21
CA ARG A 24 22.05 18.74 14.15
C ARG A 24 22.03 19.26 12.70
N ASP A 25 23.06 18.95 11.91
CA ASP A 25 23.19 19.41 10.53
C ASP A 25 22.10 18.82 9.61
N ASP A 26 21.70 17.56 9.82
CA ASP A 26 20.60 16.91 9.08
C ASP A 26 19.24 17.55 9.43
N VAL A 27 19.05 17.91 10.70
CA VAL A 27 17.84 18.60 11.17
C VAL A 27 17.77 20.03 10.63
N GLU A 28 18.90 20.75 10.58
CA GLU A 28 18.98 22.11 10.05
C GLU A 28 18.83 22.15 8.53
N SER A 29 19.46 21.25 7.78
CA SER A 29 19.31 21.12 6.32
C SER A 29 17.85 20.86 5.91
N PHE A 30 17.17 19.98 6.65
CA PHE A 30 15.76 19.67 6.42
C PHE A 30 14.83 20.82 6.81
N ALA A 31 15.11 21.52 7.91
CA ALA A 31 14.35 22.71 8.35
C ALA A 31 14.53 23.90 7.39
N ASN A 32 15.70 24.02 6.75
CA ASN A 32 16.04 25.08 5.80
C ASN A 32 15.55 24.83 4.36
N SER A 33 14.84 23.71 4.12
CA SER A 33 14.22 23.38 2.82
C SER A 33 12.68 23.46 2.90
N PRO A 34 12.09 24.68 2.97
CA PRO A 34 10.67 24.89 3.29
C PRO A 34 9.68 24.35 2.25
N GLY A 35 10.12 24.05 1.02
CA GLY A 35 9.30 23.40 0.00
C GLY A 35 9.03 21.92 0.31
N GLN A 36 10.10 21.15 0.57
CA GLN A 36 10.01 19.72 0.85
C GLN A 36 9.26 19.45 2.18
N ALA A 37 9.55 20.22 3.23
CA ALA A 37 8.84 20.07 4.51
C ALA A 37 7.32 20.36 4.41
N ARG A 38 6.90 21.29 3.53
CA ARG A 38 5.49 21.62 3.27
C ARG A 38 4.80 20.57 2.40
N GLU A 39 5.46 20.06 1.37
CA GLU A 39 4.95 18.97 0.52
C GLU A 39 4.75 17.68 1.32
N GLN A 40 5.72 17.30 2.16
CA GLN A 40 5.59 16.15 3.08
C GLN A 40 4.45 16.33 4.09
N GLY A 41 4.32 17.52 4.70
CA GLY A 41 3.22 17.81 5.63
C GLY A 41 1.84 17.73 4.98
N ARG A 42 1.73 18.07 3.69
CA ARG A 42 0.50 17.85 2.90
C ARG A 42 0.27 16.36 2.63
N GLY A 43 1.30 15.60 2.27
CA GLY A 43 1.22 14.15 2.08
C GLY A 43 0.69 13.41 3.31
N ASP A 44 1.29 13.66 4.48
CA ASP A 44 0.88 13.06 5.76
C ASP A 44 -0.59 13.41 6.13
N ALA A 45 -1.01 14.64 5.84
CA ALA A 45 -2.39 15.09 6.10
C ALA A 45 -3.40 14.42 5.15
N ILE A 46 -3.05 14.25 3.87
CA ILE A 46 -3.86 13.56 2.86
C ILE A 46 -4.00 12.08 3.21
N GLU A 47 -2.89 11.41 3.54
CA GLU A 47 -2.89 10.00 3.98
C GLU A 47 -3.72 9.81 5.25
N GLY A 48 -3.54 10.66 6.26
CA GLY A 48 -4.36 10.63 7.47
C GLY A 48 -5.85 10.86 7.20
N SER A 49 -6.21 11.72 6.25
CA SER A 49 -7.60 11.96 5.84
C SER A 49 -8.21 10.76 5.11
N ALA A 50 -7.47 10.17 4.17
CA ALA A 50 -7.86 8.98 3.44
C ALA A 50 -8.06 7.78 4.39
N LEU A 51 -7.12 7.54 5.31
CA LEU A 51 -7.24 6.49 6.34
C LEU A 51 -8.47 6.67 7.23
N ARG A 52 -8.80 7.91 7.63
CA ARG A 52 -10.02 8.19 8.40
C ARG A 52 -11.28 7.86 7.61
N LYS A 53 -11.33 8.19 6.31
CA LYS A 53 -12.46 7.84 5.44
C LYS A 53 -12.58 6.34 5.22
N ILE A 54 -11.46 5.65 4.97
CA ILE A 54 -11.41 4.19 4.82
C ILE A 54 -11.92 3.51 6.10
N ARG A 55 -11.47 3.93 7.28
CA ARG A 55 -11.96 3.39 8.57
C ARG A 55 -13.47 3.59 8.74
N ARG A 56 -14.01 4.74 8.33
CA ARG A 56 -15.47 4.98 8.36
C ARG A 56 -16.22 4.09 7.37
N ASN A 57 -15.68 3.88 6.17
CA ASN A 57 -16.30 3.03 5.15
C ASN A 57 -16.25 1.54 5.54
N LEU A 58 -15.16 1.08 6.16
CA LEU A 58 -15.05 -0.27 6.72
C LEU A 58 -16.15 -0.55 7.76
N ASN A 59 -16.46 0.44 8.59
CA ASN A 59 -17.57 0.34 9.56
C ASN A 59 -18.96 0.35 8.90
N ARG A 60 -19.10 0.93 7.70
CA ARG A 60 -20.39 1.01 6.97
C ARG A 60 -20.68 -0.21 6.12
N ASN A 61 -19.65 -0.73 5.42
CA ASN A 61 -19.78 -1.84 4.48
C ASN A 61 -19.60 -3.22 5.13
N ASP A 62 -19.56 -3.25 6.47
CA ASP A 62 -19.33 -4.41 7.33
C ASP A 62 -18.43 -5.48 6.71
N VAL A 63 -17.12 -5.19 6.67
CA VAL A 63 -16.12 -6.12 6.11
C VAL A 63 -16.22 -7.53 6.73
N LEU A 64 -16.75 -7.65 7.95
CA LEU A 64 -16.94 -8.92 8.66
C LEU A 64 -18.00 -9.82 8.00
N GLN A 65 -18.91 -9.26 7.20
CA GLN A 65 -19.96 -10.01 6.48
C GLN A 65 -19.51 -10.48 5.10
N GLN A 66 -18.32 -10.08 4.65
CA GLN A 66 -17.86 -10.46 3.33
C GLN A 66 -17.49 -11.95 3.31
N PRO A 67 -17.98 -12.76 2.36
CA PRO A 67 -17.68 -14.19 2.31
C PRO A 67 -16.18 -14.50 2.26
N TRP A 68 -15.41 -13.75 1.47
CA TRP A 68 -13.95 -13.85 1.42
C TRP A 68 -13.27 -13.47 2.74
N TYR A 69 -13.86 -12.59 3.55
CA TYR A 69 -13.27 -12.19 4.83
C TYR A 69 -13.49 -13.29 5.87
N GLN A 70 -14.60 -14.02 5.76
CA GLN A 70 -14.92 -15.16 6.63
C GLN A 70 -14.11 -16.42 6.27
N SER A 71 -13.73 -16.59 5.00
CA SER A 71 -12.92 -17.73 4.55
C SER A 71 -11.42 -17.61 4.91
N VAL A 72 -10.94 -16.41 5.23
CA VAL A 72 -9.52 -16.14 5.51
C VAL A 72 -9.22 -16.22 7.01
N GLU A 73 -8.13 -16.90 7.37
CA GLU A 73 -7.62 -16.99 8.75
C GLU A 73 -7.11 -15.63 9.28
N GLU A 74 -6.95 -15.50 10.61
CA GLU A 74 -6.57 -14.23 11.23
C GLU A 74 -5.21 -13.71 10.76
N GLU A 75 -4.23 -14.60 10.56
CA GLU A 75 -2.92 -14.29 10.01
C GLU A 75 -3.05 -13.71 8.59
N GLY A 76 -3.92 -14.29 7.77
CA GLY A 76 -4.27 -13.77 6.44
C GLY A 76 -4.84 -12.36 6.55
N LYS A 77 -5.85 -12.15 7.40
CA LYS A 77 -6.48 -10.84 7.63
C LYS A 77 -5.47 -9.77 8.07
N VAL A 78 -4.50 -10.11 8.92
CA VAL A 78 -3.41 -9.20 9.32
C VAL A 78 -2.60 -8.75 8.10
N ARG A 79 -2.26 -9.67 7.21
CA ARG A 79 -1.50 -9.36 5.99
C ARG A 79 -2.30 -8.54 4.99
N MET A 80 -3.59 -8.82 4.82
CA MET A 80 -4.49 -8.02 4.00
C MET A 80 -4.54 -6.57 4.48
N ARG A 81 -4.60 -6.34 5.80
CA ARG A 81 -4.54 -4.98 6.39
C ARG A 81 -3.20 -4.30 6.13
N LEU A 82 -2.09 -5.01 6.26
CA LEU A 82 -0.75 -4.46 5.98
C LEU A 82 -0.60 -4.07 4.51
N PHE A 83 -1.05 -4.94 3.61
CA PHE A 83 -1.09 -4.70 2.17
C PHE A 83 -1.96 -3.51 1.81
N GLY A 84 -3.18 -3.43 2.34
CA GLY A 84 -4.08 -2.29 2.09
C GLY A 84 -3.44 -0.96 2.49
N ARG A 85 -2.64 -0.93 3.57
CA ARG A 85 -1.87 0.25 3.96
C ARG A 85 -0.73 0.56 2.97
N ARG A 86 0.06 -0.44 2.56
CA ARG A 86 1.12 -0.25 1.55
C ARG A 86 0.56 0.23 0.22
N LEU A 87 -0.56 -0.35 -0.21
CA LEU A 87 -1.30 0.03 -1.41
C LEU A 87 -1.79 1.47 -1.31
N LEU A 88 -2.39 1.87 -0.18
CA LEU A 88 -2.80 3.25 0.02
C LEU A 88 -1.62 4.22 -0.07
N SER A 89 -0.51 3.93 0.62
CA SER A 89 0.67 4.80 0.57
C SER A 89 1.22 4.90 -0.86
N LEU A 90 1.30 3.80 -1.61
CA LEU A 90 1.71 3.78 -3.02
C LEU A 90 0.77 4.62 -3.90
N LEU A 91 -0.53 4.45 -3.73
CA LEU A 91 -1.56 5.13 -4.52
C LEU A 91 -1.68 6.62 -4.16
N LEU A 92 -1.26 7.03 -2.98
CA LEU A 92 -1.28 8.43 -2.54
C LEU A 92 0.02 9.20 -2.85
N GLN A 93 1.12 8.51 -3.18
CA GLN A 93 2.34 9.20 -3.61
C GLN A 93 2.04 10.14 -4.78
N GLU A 94 2.40 11.42 -4.63
CA GLU A 94 2.32 12.39 -5.72
C GLU A 94 3.43 12.07 -6.74
N THR A 95 3.02 11.66 -7.93
CA THR A 95 3.94 11.35 -9.02
C THR A 95 4.11 12.59 -9.88
N GLY A 96 5.36 13.05 -10.03
CA GLY A 96 5.72 14.05 -11.05
C GLY A 96 6.00 13.39 -12.40
N PRO A 97 7.06 13.77 -13.16
CA PRO A 97 7.21 13.47 -14.59
C PRO A 97 7.02 12.00 -14.98
N ARG A 98 6.72 11.75 -16.27
CA ARG A 98 6.46 10.43 -16.90
C ARG A 98 7.33 9.25 -16.42
N ARG A 99 8.60 9.47 -16.10
CA ARG A 99 9.50 8.45 -15.54
C ARG A 99 9.02 7.92 -14.18
N ARG A 100 8.59 8.81 -13.28
CA ARG A 100 8.01 8.45 -11.97
C ARG A 100 6.71 7.67 -12.10
N ARG A 101 5.94 7.90 -13.18
CA ARG A 101 4.74 7.08 -13.47
C ARG A 101 5.10 5.64 -13.82
N GLN A 102 6.13 5.41 -14.64
CA GLN A 102 6.56 4.04 -14.95
C GLN A 102 7.10 3.32 -13.72
N GLU A 103 7.90 4.01 -12.89
CA GLU A 103 8.40 3.49 -11.62
C GLU A 103 7.25 3.08 -10.68
N LEU A 104 6.20 3.91 -10.58
CA LEU A 104 4.98 3.58 -9.82
C LEU A 104 4.29 2.29 -10.32
N LEU A 105 4.21 2.09 -11.64
CA LEU A 105 3.57 0.90 -12.21
C LEU A 105 4.39 -0.38 -11.99
N VAL A 106 5.72 -0.27 -11.99
CA VAL A 106 6.61 -1.39 -11.63
C VAL A 106 6.46 -1.72 -10.15
N GLU A 107 6.48 -0.73 -9.26
CA GLU A 107 6.30 -0.93 -7.82
C GLU A 107 4.91 -1.51 -7.51
N ALA A 108 3.88 -1.06 -8.20
CA ALA A 108 2.53 -1.62 -8.11
C ALA A 108 2.48 -3.11 -8.49
N HIS A 109 3.13 -3.49 -9.59
CA HIS A 109 3.21 -4.90 -10.01
C HIS A 109 3.96 -5.76 -9.00
N LEU A 110 5.12 -5.30 -8.53
CA LEU A 110 5.91 -6.00 -7.51
C LEU A 110 5.14 -6.17 -6.20
N LEU A 111 4.42 -5.12 -5.77
CA LEU A 111 3.56 -5.18 -4.59
C LEU A 111 2.44 -6.23 -4.74
N GLY A 112 1.86 -6.32 -5.95
CA GLY A 112 0.90 -7.37 -6.31
C GLY A 112 1.49 -8.77 -6.17
N ARG A 113 2.68 -9.00 -6.74
CA ARG A 113 3.40 -10.28 -6.66
C ARG A 113 3.70 -10.68 -5.23
N GLU A 114 4.32 -9.79 -4.45
CA GLU A 114 4.64 -10.04 -3.03
C GLU A 114 3.40 -10.46 -2.23
N TYR A 115 2.29 -9.75 -2.45
CA TYR A 115 1.06 -10.02 -1.74
C TYR A 115 0.40 -11.33 -2.17
N GLY A 116 0.31 -11.58 -3.48
CA GLY A 116 -0.28 -12.81 -3.97
C GLY A 116 0.54 -14.05 -3.60
N THR A 117 1.88 -13.98 -3.62
CA THR A 117 2.76 -15.04 -3.10
C THR A 117 2.42 -15.33 -1.64
N GLU A 118 2.35 -14.30 -0.80
CA GLU A 118 2.07 -14.50 0.62
C GLU A 118 0.67 -15.07 0.90
N MET A 119 -0.35 -14.57 0.20
CA MET A 119 -1.72 -15.08 0.37
C MET A 119 -1.83 -16.52 -0.12
N SER A 120 -1.15 -16.85 -1.22
CA SER A 120 -1.08 -18.22 -1.72
C SER A 120 -0.38 -19.14 -0.71
N GLU A 121 0.76 -18.75 -0.15
CA GLU A 121 1.50 -19.50 0.87
C GLU A 121 0.64 -19.88 2.08
N ARG A 122 -0.40 -19.09 2.36
CA ARG A 122 -1.35 -19.27 3.47
C ARG A 122 -2.63 -20.00 3.06
N GLY A 123 -2.68 -20.54 1.85
CA GLY A 123 -3.82 -21.29 1.34
C GLY A 123 -5.03 -20.43 0.96
N VAL A 124 -4.90 -19.09 0.94
CA VAL A 124 -5.99 -18.23 0.49
C VAL A 124 -6.13 -18.33 -1.02
N THR A 125 -7.35 -18.54 -1.50
CA THR A 125 -7.61 -18.74 -2.93
C THR A 125 -7.38 -17.46 -3.73
N LEU A 126 -7.02 -17.58 -5.02
CA LEU A 126 -6.89 -16.43 -5.91
C LEU A 126 -8.18 -15.61 -5.93
N LYS A 127 -9.33 -16.28 -5.98
CA LYS A 127 -10.66 -15.67 -5.94
C LYS A 127 -10.82 -14.77 -4.71
N ASP A 128 -10.59 -15.30 -3.50
CA ASP A 128 -10.76 -14.54 -2.26
C ASP A 128 -9.78 -13.36 -2.17
N THR A 129 -8.55 -13.54 -2.65
CA THR A 129 -7.54 -12.47 -2.73
C THR A 129 -7.97 -11.36 -3.69
N ILE A 130 -8.57 -11.70 -4.84
CA ILE A 130 -9.12 -10.72 -5.80
C ILE A 130 -10.34 -10.01 -5.23
N GLU A 131 -11.29 -10.74 -4.62
CA GLU A 131 -12.49 -10.13 -4.01
C GLU A 131 -12.10 -9.11 -2.93
N ALA A 132 -11.15 -9.47 -2.08
CA ALA A 132 -10.57 -8.56 -1.11
C ALA A 132 -9.93 -7.34 -1.78
N PHE A 133 -9.09 -7.55 -2.79
CA PHE A 133 -8.42 -6.47 -3.51
C PHE A 133 -9.42 -5.47 -4.11
N VAL A 134 -10.47 -5.97 -4.77
CA VAL A 134 -11.53 -5.14 -5.35
C VAL A 134 -12.25 -4.35 -4.27
N PHE A 135 -12.58 -4.98 -3.14
CA PHE A 135 -13.20 -4.31 -2.00
C PHE A 135 -12.32 -3.16 -1.47
N PHE A 136 -11.02 -3.39 -1.28
CA PHE A 136 -10.08 -2.36 -0.83
C PHE A 136 -9.90 -1.24 -1.87
N ARG A 137 -9.78 -1.57 -3.16
CA ARG A 137 -9.67 -0.57 -4.24
C ARG A 137 -10.84 0.40 -4.23
N THR A 138 -12.07 -0.11 -4.09
CA THR A 138 -13.28 0.72 -4.02
C THR A 138 -13.22 1.69 -2.84
N MET A 139 -12.82 1.21 -1.66
CA MET A 139 -12.68 2.08 -0.49
C MET A 139 -11.61 3.17 -0.67
N VAL A 140 -10.51 2.87 -1.36
CA VAL A 140 -9.48 3.87 -1.66
C VAL A 140 -10.02 4.93 -2.62
N LEU A 141 -10.72 4.53 -3.68
CA LEU A 141 -11.36 5.46 -4.63
C LEU A 141 -12.35 6.39 -3.93
N ASP A 142 -13.21 5.86 -3.06
CA ASP A 142 -14.18 6.64 -2.28
C ASP A 142 -13.52 7.61 -1.28
N SER A 143 -12.28 7.32 -0.88
CA SER A 143 -11.54 8.16 0.08
C SER A 143 -10.78 9.32 -0.58
N THR A 144 -10.55 9.26 -1.89
CA THR A 144 -9.67 10.17 -2.64
C THR A 144 -10.44 11.18 -3.49
N ASN A 145 -9.73 12.16 -4.07
CA ASN A 145 -10.32 13.12 -5.00
C ASN A 145 -10.52 12.44 -6.37
N PRO A 146 -11.67 12.62 -7.05
CA PRO A 146 -11.89 12.15 -8.42
C PRO A 146 -10.75 12.46 -9.41
N SER A 147 -10.04 13.57 -9.24
CA SER A 147 -8.89 13.93 -10.08
C SER A 147 -7.74 12.90 -10.04
N SER A 148 -7.67 12.09 -8.98
CA SER A 148 -6.64 11.07 -8.78
C SER A 148 -7.06 9.68 -9.25
N TRP A 149 -8.34 9.46 -9.60
CA TRP A 149 -8.89 8.14 -9.88
C TRP A 149 -8.21 7.41 -11.03
N SER A 150 -7.96 8.10 -12.15
CA SER A 150 -7.32 7.47 -13.33
C SER A 150 -5.96 6.86 -12.98
N ARG A 151 -5.13 7.57 -12.20
CA ARG A 151 -3.85 7.07 -11.72
C ARG A 151 -4.00 5.92 -10.74
N ILE A 152 -4.97 6.04 -9.82
CA ILE A 152 -5.24 5.02 -8.82
C ILE A 152 -5.66 3.71 -9.49
N ILE A 153 -6.56 3.79 -10.48
CA ILE A 153 -7.03 2.64 -11.26
C ILE A 153 -5.86 2.01 -12.00
N GLU A 154 -5.04 2.81 -12.69
CA GLU A 154 -3.91 2.27 -13.45
C GLU A 154 -2.90 1.52 -12.58
N ALA A 155 -2.55 2.06 -11.41
CA ALA A 155 -1.69 1.38 -10.45
C ALA A 155 -2.37 0.14 -9.86
N ALA A 156 -3.65 0.23 -9.50
CA ALA A 156 -4.42 -0.91 -9.01
C ALA A 156 -4.49 -2.06 -10.04
N ASP A 157 -4.63 -1.76 -11.32
CA ASP A 157 -4.63 -2.78 -12.38
C ASP A 157 -3.28 -3.50 -12.46
N ARG A 158 -2.16 -2.77 -12.24
CA ARG A 158 -0.83 -3.40 -12.17
C ARG A 158 -0.63 -4.28 -10.94
N VAL A 159 -1.19 -3.89 -9.80
CA VAL A 159 -1.22 -4.73 -8.60
C VAL A 159 -2.00 -6.02 -8.88
N LEU A 160 -3.14 -5.93 -9.57
CA LEU A 160 -3.96 -7.10 -9.89
C LEU A 160 -3.24 -8.07 -10.83
N VAL A 161 -2.50 -7.57 -11.82
CA VAL A 161 -1.65 -8.40 -12.70
C VAL A 161 -0.58 -9.13 -11.89
N GLY A 162 0.19 -8.41 -11.06
CA GLY A 162 1.23 -9.04 -10.25
C GLY A 162 0.69 -10.08 -9.25
N LEU A 163 -0.49 -9.81 -8.69
CA LEU A 163 -1.20 -10.75 -7.83
C LEU A 163 -1.55 -12.03 -8.61
N ALA A 164 -2.10 -11.93 -9.82
CA ALA A 164 -2.43 -13.09 -10.65
C ALA A 164 -1.17 -13.92 -11.02
N ASP A 165 -0.09 -13.27 -11.45
CA ASP A 165 1.18 -13.94 -11.81
C ASP A 165 1.68 -14.86 -10.68
N SER A 166 1.56 -14.40 -9.42
CA SER A 166 2.05 -15.14 -8.25
C SER A 166 1.30 -16.44 -7.96
N TYR A 167 0.05 -16.57 -8.42
CA TYR A 167 -0.76 -17.78 -8.25
C TYR A 167 -0.52 -18.78 -9.38
N GLU A 168 -0.24 -18.32 -10.60
CA GLU A 168 0.14 -19.19 -11.73
C GLU A 168 1.47 -19.91 -11.47
N GLU A 169 2.45 -19.23 -10.86
CA GLU A 169 3.76 -19.82 -10.53
C GLU A 169 3.68 -20.96 -9.49
N ARG A 170 2.58 -21.06 -8.74
CA ARG A 170 2.39 -22.07 -7.69
C ARG A 170 1.60 -23.30 -8.17
N ASP A 171 0.88 -23.18 -9.27
CA ASP A 171 0.07 -24.27 -9.83
C ASP A 171 0.43 -24.51 -11.32
N PRO A 172 1.46 -25.33 -11.60
CA PRO A 172 1.89 -25.61 -12.97
C PRO A 172 0.84 -26.33 -13.81
N ALA A 173 -0.29 -26.77 -13.22
CA ALA A 173 -1.39 -27.40 -13.95
C ALA A 173 -2.24 -26.41 -14.76
N ILE A 174 -2.25 -25.12 -14.42
CA ILE A 174 -3.03 -24.09 -15.16
C ILE A 174 -2.34 -23.74 -16.49
N THR A 175 -1.01 -23.73 -16.53
CA THR A 175 -0.22 -23.43 -17.74
C THR A 175 -0.43 -24.47 -18.84
N THR A 176 -0.73 -25.72 -18.48
CA THR A 176 -0.90 -26.83 -19.44
C THR A 176 -2.25 -26.86 -20.16
N LEU A 177 -3.24 -26.06 -19.72
CA LEU A 177 -4.56 -25.98 -20.36
C LEU A 177 -4.70 -24.82 -21.36
N ALA A 178 -3.68 -23.96 -21.47
CA ALA A 178 -3.67 -22.81 -22.37
C ALA A 178 -2.65 -22.92 -23.52
N SER A 179 -2.03 -24.09 -23.72
CA SER A 179 -1.15 -24.42 -24.87
C SER A 179 -1.80 -25.48 -25.75
#